data_AF-A0A520C6R4-F1
#
_entry.id   AF-A0A520C6R4-F1
#
_cell.length_a   1.000
_cell.length_b   1.000
_cell.length_c   1.000
_cell.angle_alpha   90.00
_cell.angle_beta   90.00
_cell.angle_gamma   90.00
#
_symmetry.space_group_name_H-M   'P 1'
#
loop_
_entity.id
_entity.type
_entity.pdbx_description
1 polymer ?
#
loop_
_entity_poly.entity_id
_entity_poly.type
_entity_poly.pdbx_seq_one_letter_code
_entity_poly.pdbx_strand_id
1 'polypeptide(L)'
;MTFPPRPFSPFARHARLAMLAPVCVGGVVAGAWLAAGDASAATQTASVTISTSIPATCTVTALSDMAFSATIASTTAQTHDAQGGFRVNCTNAGIYGVSIPVSANGLGTQRRMFSSGGGGYLLYDV
;
A
#
# COMPACT_ATOMS: atom_id res chain seq x y z
N MET A 1 14.38 -9.64 15.80
CA MET A 1 14.19 -10.92 15.09
C MET A 1 14.89 -10.80 13.75
N THR A 2 16.02 -11.49 13.60
CA THR A 2 16.96 -11.34 12.47
C THR A 2 16.65 -12.43 11.44
N PHE A 3 16.31 -12.05 10.22
CA PHE A 3 16.10 -13.00 9.11
C PHE A 3 17.43 -13.35 8.45
N PRO A 4 17.70 -14.62 8.11
CA PRO A 4 18.90 -15.01 7.38
C PRO A 4 18.78 -14.66 5.88
N PRO A 5 19.89 -14.31 5.19
CA PRO A 5 19.88 -14.09 3.76
C PRO A 5 19.76 -15.43 3.01
N ARG A 6 18.92 -15.45 1.96
CA ARG A 6 18.83 -16.59 1.03
C ARG A 6 19.93 -16.48 -0.04
N PRO A 7 20.59 -17.58 -0.41
CA PRO A 7 21.53 -17.58 -1.53
C PRO A 7 20.75 -17.48 -2.85
N PHE A 8 21.08 -16.47 -3.65
CA PHE A 8 20.73 -16.41 -5.07
C PHE A 8 21.53 -17.47 -5.81
N SER A 9 20.85 -18.33 -6.57
CA SER A 9 21.45 -19.29 -7.48
C SER A 9 21.43 -18.70 -8.90
N PRO A 10 22.58 -18.31 -9.47
CA PRO A 10 22.66 -18.03 -10.89
C PRO A 10 23.21 -19.28 -11.63
N PHE A 11 22.60 -19.55 -12.77
CA PHE A 11 23.01 -20.49 -13.83
C PHE A 11 22.62 -21.97 -13.67
N ALA A 12 21.66 -22.39 -14.50
CA ALA A 12 21.81 -23.54 -15.40
C ALA A 12 20.58 -23.68 -16.30
N ARG A 13 20.47 -22.87 -17.36
CA ARG A 13 19.73 -23.29 -18.57
C ARG A 13 20.73 -23.38 -19.71
N HIS A 14 21.22 -24.60 -19.86
CA HIS A 14 22.08 -25.06 -20.93
C HIS A 14 21.40 -24.77 -22.27
N ALA A 15 22.01 -23.87 -23.05
CA ALA A 15 21.70 -23.70 -24.46
C ALA A 15 22.03 -25.00 -25.18
N ARG A 16 21.02 -25.58 -25.85
CA ARG A 16 21.18 -26.65 -26.83
C ARG A 16 21.97 -26.09 -28.01
N LEU A 17 23.12 -26.68 -28.35
CA LEU A 17 23.64 -26.58 -29.72
C LEU A 17 24.39 -27.86 -30.13
N ALA A 18 23.74 -28.56 -31.07
CA ALA A 18 24.24 -29.43 -32.13
C ALA A 18 25.46 -30.33 -31.85
N MET A 19 25.15 -31.59 -31.55
CA MET A 19 26.01 -32.74 -31.79
C MET A 19 26.03 -33.02 -33.31
N LEU A 20 27.13 -32.74 -33.98
CA LEU A 20 27.44 -33.26 -35.32
C LEU A 20 28.85 -33.87 -35.26
N ALA A 21 28.88 -35.20 -35.31
CA ALA A 21 30.08 -36.02 -35.30
C ALA A 21 30.86 -35.88 -36.63
N PRO A 22 32.21 -35.86 -36.61
CA PRO A 22 33.00 -35.93 -37.82
C PRO A 22 33.33 -37.37 -38.19
N VAL A 23 33.07 -37.73 -39.45
CA VAL A 23 33.60 -38.93 -40.11
C VAL A 23 35.04 -38.63 -40.52
N CYS A 24 36.00 -39.33 -39.92
CA CYS A 24 37.41 -39.34 -40.31
C CYS A 24 37.57 -40.03 -41.67
N VAL A 25 38.35 -39.47 -42.61
CA VAL A 25 39.48 -40.15 -43.32
C VAL A 25 40.30 -39.08 -44.07
N GLY A 26 41.59 -38.98 -43.74
CA GLY A 26 42.65 -38.63 -44.69
C GLY A 26 43.20 -37.20 -44.65
N GLY A 27 44.45 -37.06 -44.20
CA GLY A 27 45.32 -35.93 -44.59
C GLY A 27 45.98 -35.19 -43.42
N VAL A 28 47.28 -35.44 -43.25
CA VAL A 28 48.25 -34.72 -42.41
C VAL A 28 48.13 -33.20 -42.62
N VAL A 29 48.05 -32.36 -41.57
CA VAL A 29 48.79 -31.08 -41.39
C VAL A 29 48.60 -30.56 -39.94
N ALA A 30 49.73 -30.28 -39.30
CA ALA A 30 50.01 -29.33 -38.21
C ALA A 30 49.25 -29.42 -36.87
N GLY A 31 50.02 -29.65 -35.82
CA GLY A 31 49.65 -29.32 -34.45
C GLY A 31 49.44 -27.81 -34.30
N ALA A 32 48.19 -27.38 -34.37
CA ALA A 32 47.75 -26.15 -33.75
C ALA A 32 47.30 -26.49 -32.33
N TRP A 33 48.24 -26.42 -31.38
CA TRP A 33 47.87 -26.21 -29.98
C TRP A 33 47.15 -24.86 -29.94
N LEU A 34 45.82 -24.89 -30.02
CA LEU A 34 44.98 -23.76 -29.65
C LEU A 34 45.22 -23.57 -28.15
N ALA A 35 46.17 -22.70 -27.82
CA ALA A 35 46.30 -22.15 -26.49
C ALA A 35 44.93 -21.54 -26.15
N ALA A 36 44.15 -22.27 -25.36
CA ALA A 36 42.98 -21.72 -24.71
C ALA A 36 43.52 -20.64 -23.78
N GLY A 37 43.53 -19.39 -24.26
CA GLY A 37 43.93 -18.25 -23.45
C GLY A 37 43.09 -18.24 -22.18
N ASP A 38 43.70 -17.91 -21.06
CA ASP A 38 43.03 -17.82 -19.78
C ASP A 38 41.78 -16.96 -19.94
N ALA A 39 40.60 -17.56 -19.80
CA ALA A 39 39.35 -16.83 -19.81
C ALA A 39 39.31 -16.00 -18.52
N SER A 40 39.81 -14.76 -18.57
CA SER A 40 39.71 -13.83 -17.45
C SER A 40 38.24 -13.43 -17.28
N ALA A 41 37.53 -14.19 -16.46
CA ALA A 41 36.18 -13.83 -16.05
C ALA A 41 36.28 -12.65 -15.07
N ALA A 42 36.32 -11.43 -15.61
CA ALA A 42 36.24 -10.22 -14.81
C ALA A 42 34.85 -10.15 -14.15
N THR A 43 34.81 -10.26 -12.83
CA THR A 43 33.57 -10.17 -12.07
C THR A 43 33.19 -8.70 -11.94
N GLN A 44 32.30 -8.21 -12.82
CA GLN A 44 31.83 -6.84 -12.74
C GLN A 44 30.76 -6.74 -11.64
N THR A 45 31.12 -6.09 -10.53
CA THR A 45 30.20 -5.83 -9.42
C THR A 45 29.57 -4.46 -9.59
N ALA A 46 28.25 -4.41 -9.76
CA ALA A 46 27.48 -3.17 -9.77
C ALA A 46 26.68 -3.06 -8.48
N SER A 47 26.78 -1.92 -7.80
CA SER A 47 25.98 -1.61 -6.61
C SER A 47 24.57 -1.18 -7.05
N VAL A 48 23.56 -1.98 -6.69
CA VAL A 48 22.15 -1.63 -6.91
C VAL A 48 21.60 -1.04 -5.62
N THR A 49 21.18 0.23 -5.67
CA THR A 49 20.48 0.86 -4.56
C THR A 49 18.98 0.63 -4.74
N ILE A 50 18.37 -0.16 -3.86
CA ILE A 50 16.92 -0.37 -3.81
C ILE A 50 16.36 0.56 -2.74
N SER A 51 15.53 1.51 -3.15
CA SER A 51 14.80 2.37 -2.22
C SER A 51 13.30 2.10 -2.33
N THR A 52 12.63 1.96 -1.19
CA THR A 52 11.17 1.83 -1.11
C THR A 52 10.62 2.96 -0.25
N SER A 53 9.46 3.50 -0.61
CA SER A 53 8.74 4.47 0.21
C SER A 53 7.44 3.85 0.70
N ILE A 54 7.15 4.00 2.00
CA ILE A 54 5.87 3.61 2.59
C ILE A 54 5.03 4.89 2.68
N PRO A 55 3.95 5.02 1.90
CA PRO A 55 3.09 6.19 1.97
C PRO A 55 2.41 6.27 3.35
N ALA A 56 2.29 7.48 3.88
CA ALA A 56 1.45 7.72 5.04
C ALA A 56 -0.01 7.50 4.67
N THR A 57 -0.67 6.55 5.32
CA THR A 57 -2.08 6.22 5.12
C THR A 57 -2.78 6.23 6.47
N CYS A 58 -4.02 6.70 6.47
CA CYS A 58 -4.89 6.67 7.64
C CYS A 58 -6.20 5.96 7.29
N THR A 59 -6.69 5.14 8.19
CA THR A 59 -7.97 4.44 8.07
C THR A 59 -8.82 4.70 9.30
N VAL A 60 -10.13 4.79 9.11
CA VAL A 60 -11.10 4.91 10.21
C VAL A 60 -11.66 3.51 10.47
N THR A 61 -11.50 3.00 11.69
CA THR A 61 -11.75 1.57 11.97
C THR A 61 -12.86 1.29 12.97
N ALA A 62 -13.26 2.27 13.79
CA ALA A 62 -14.31 2.09 14.79
C ALA A 62 -15.24 3.31 14.79
N LEU A 63 -16.16 3.38 13.83
CA LEU A 63 -17.22 4.40 13.82
C LEU A 63 -18.40 3.96 14.70
N SER A 64 -18.87 4.89 15.52
CA SER A 64 -20.10 4.80 16.29
C SER A 64 -20.93 6.04 16.02
N ASP A 65 -22.17 5.83 15.64
CA ASP A 65 -23.11 6.91 15.37
C ASP A 65 -23.49 7.65 16.67
N MET A 66 -23.81 8.94 16.53
CA MET A 66 -24.45 9.73 17.59
C MET A 66 -25.95 9.58 17.46
N ALA A 67 -26.54 8.71 18.26
CA ALA A 67 -27.98 8.51 18.30
C ALA A 67 -28.58 9.19 19.53
N PHE A 68 -29.49 10.14 19.32
CA PHE A 68 -30.30 10.70 20.39
C PHE A 68 -31.34 9.66 20.82
N SER A 69 -31.40 9.35 22.11
CA SER A 69 -32.16 8.20 22.63
C SER A 69 -33.69 8.37 22.61
N ALA A 70 -34.20 9.52 22.16
CA ALA A 70 -35.63 9.82 22.13
C ALA A 70 -35.99 10.69 20.93
N THR A 71 -37.23 10.53 20.44
CA THR A 71 -37.84 11.48 19.50
C THR A 71 -37.91 12.84 20.18
N ILE A 72 -37.15 13.81 19.66
CA ILE A 72 -37.14 15.16 20.19
C ILE A 72 -38.38 15.89 19.65
N ALA A 73 -39.45 15.85 20.43
CA ALA A 73 -40.70 16.57 20.18
C ALA A 73 -40.95 17.50 21.37
N SER A 74 -40.18 18.59 21.46
CA SER A 74 -40.34 19.56 22.55
C SER A 74 -40.64 20.96 22.01
N THR A 75 -41.68 21.58 22.54
CA THR A 75 -41.96 23.02 22.41
C THR A 75 -41.16 23.87 23.40
N THR A 76 -40.41 23.22 24.28
CA THR A 76 -39.59 23.86 25.33
C THR A 76 -38.12 23.51 25.08
N ALA A 77 -37.21 24.47 25.20
CA ALA A 77 -35.79 24.21 25.02
C ALA A 77 -35.31 23.16 26.03
N GLN A 78 -34.91 21.99 25.53
CA GLN A 78 -34.28 20.92 26.29
C GLN A 78 -33.00 20.54 25.55
N THR A 79 -31.91 20.39 26.30
CA THR A 79 -30.65 19.90 25.75
C THR A 79 -30.71 18.39 25.69
N HIS A 80 -30.47 17.85 24.50
CA HIS A 80 -30.33 16.41 24.29
C HIS A 80 -28.91 16.18 23.80
N ASP A 81 -28.12 15.45 24.59
CA ASP A 81 -26.76 15.09 24.23
C ASP A 81 -26.73 13.64 23.76
N ALA A 82 -25.92 13.37 22.75
CA ALA A 82 -25.61 12.03 22.27
C ALA A 82 -24.10 11.88 22.14
N GLN A 83 -23.61 10.67 22.35
CA GLN A 83 -22.20 10.35 22.19
C GLN A 83 -22.03 9.36 21.06
N GLY A 84 -20.99 9.61 20.27
CA GLY A 84 -20.50 8.73 19.21
C GLY A 84 -18.99 8.85 19.17
N GLY A 85 -18.35 8.17 18.25
CA GLY A 85 -16.91 8.17 18.20
C GLY A 85 -16.38 7.59 16.91
N PHE A 86 -15.13 7.94 16.60
CA PHE A 86 -14.39 7.28 15.56
C PHE A 86 -12.95 7.05 16.02
N ARG A 87 -12.35 5.95 15.56
CA ARG A 87 -10.92 5.70 15.75
C ARG A 87 -10.19 5.79 14.43
N VAL A 88 -9.13 6.61 14.40
CA VAL A 88 -8.22 6.72 13.25
C VAL A 88 -6.95 5.93 13.55
N ASN A 89 -6.54 5.10 12.60
CA ASN A 89 -5.27 4.39 12.63
C ASN A 89 -4.41 4.86 11.47
N CYS A 90 -3.22 5.38 11.75
CA CYS A 90 -2.30 5.90 10.74
C CYS A 90 -0.97 5.13 10.74
N THR A 91 -0.40 4.90 9.56
CA THR A 91 0.84 4.12 9.39
C THR A 91 2.12 4.91 9.70
N ASN A 92 2.02 6.24 9.84
CA ASN A 92 3.13 7.13 10.13
C ASN A 92 2.75 8.12 11.25
N ALA A 93 3.72 8.62 12.01
CA ALA A 93 3.54 9.54 13.12
C ALA A 93 3.41 11.01 12.67
N GLY A 94 2.66 11.26 11.59
CA GLY A 94 2.40 12.61 11.08
C GLY A 94 1.43 13.40 11.96
N ILE A 95 1.32 14.69 11.70
CA ILE A 95 0.25 15.54 12.27
C ILE A 95 -0.99 15.39 11.39
N TYR A 96 -2.13 15.11 12.00
CA TYR A 96 -3.41 14.93 11.32
C TYR A 96 -4.44 15.93 11.85
N GLY A 97 -5.26 16.46 10.95
CA GLY A 97 -6.41 17.29 11.29
C GLY A 97 -7.71 16.52 11.12
N VAL A 98 -8.66 16.72 12.03
CA VAL A 98 -10.05 16.27 11.88
C VAL A 98 -10.90 17.48 11.57
N SER A 99 -11.72 17.40 10.52
CA SER A 99 -12.73 18.41 10.21
C SER A 99 -14.10 17.76 10.12
N ILE A 100 -15.09 18.39 10.76
CA ILE A 100 -16.48 17.95 10.70
C ILE A 100 -17.25 19.03 9.92
N PRO A 101 -17.55 18.80 8.63
CA PRO A 101 -18.26 19.79 7.82
C PRO A 101 -19.72 19.94 8.28
N VAL A 102 -20.42 20.91 7.69
CA VAL A 102 -21.87 21.02 7.83
C VAL A 102 -22.53 19.76 7.24
N SER A 103 -23.62 19.31 7.86
CA SER A 103 -24.34 18.13 7.38
C SER A 103 -24.95 18.36 5.99
N ALA A 104 -25.42 17.27 5.36
CA ALA A 104 -26.15 17.33 4.09
C ALA A 104 -27.38 18.27 4.13
N ASN A 105 -27.91 18.55 5.32
CA ASN A 105 -29.05 19.43 5.56
C ASN A 105 -28.66 20.81 6.12
N GLY A 106 -27.37 21.13 6.18
CA GLY A 106 -26.85 22.38 6.73
C GLY A 106 -27.42 23.63 6.06
N LEU A 107 -27.39 24.76 6.77
CA LEU A 107 -27.74 26.08 6.23
C LEU A 107 -26.68 27.10 6.67
N GLY A 108 -25.85 27.55 5.73
CA GLY A 108 -24.69 28.38 6.04
C GLY A 108 -23.75 27.66 7.01
N THR A 109 -23.57 28.23 8.21
CA THR A 109 -22.73 27.65 9.27
C THR A 109 -23.50 26.71 10.21
N GLN A 110 -24.82 26.57 10.05
CA GLN A 110 -25.66 25.79 10.96
C GLN A 110 -25.76 24.33 10.53
N ARG A 111 -25.53 23.41 11.46
CA ARG A 111 -25.80 21.98 11.27
C ARG A 111 -27.26 21.69 11.61
N ARG A 112 -27.93 20.94 10.73
CA ARG A 112 -29.35 20.59 10.88
C ARG A 112 -29.58 19.12 10.62
N MET A 113 -30.48 18.52 11.39
CA MET A 113 -31.05 17.20 11.17
C MET A 113 -32.45 17.36 10.57
N PHE A 114 -32.74 16.62 9.51
CA PHE A 114 -34.06 16.62 8.87
C PHE A 114 -34.99 15.63 9.58
N SER A 115 -36.19 16.08 9.93
CA SER A 115 -37.25 15.23 10.47
C SER A 115 -38.10 14.65 9.34
N SER A 116 -37.95 13.36 9.07
CA SER A 116 -38.72 12.65 8.03
C SER A 116 -40.23 12.62 8.31
N GLY A 117 -40.65 12.67 9.58
CA GLY A 117 -42.06 12.61 9.96
C GLY A 117 -42.79 13.97 9.96
N GLY A 118 -42.06 15.08 10.12
CA GLY A 118 -42.65 16.43 10.27
C GLY A 118 -42.20 17.47 9.24
N GLY A 119 -41.24 17.12 8.35
CA GLY A 119 -40.69 18.05 7.35
C GLY A 119 -39.87 19.21 7.91
N GLY A 120 -39.62 19.22 9.22
CA GLY A 120 -38.86 20.25 9.93
C GLY A 120 -37.37 19.94 10.06
N TYR A 121 -36.62 20.93 10.55
CA TYR A 121 -35.20 20.79 10.84
C TYR A 121 -34.93 21.01 12.33
N LEU A 122 -34.08 20.17 12.92
CA LEU A 122 -33.54 20.35 14.26
C LEU A 122 -32.09 20.81 14.18
N LEU A 123 -31.77 21.92 14.83
CA LEU A 123 -30.40 22.42 14.94
C LEU A 123 -29.59 21.55 15.90
N TYR A 124 -28.31 21.35 15.61
CA TYR A 124 -27.40 20.64 16.50
C TYR A 124 -25.96 21.16 16.36
N ASP A 125 -25.09 20.77 17.29
CA ASP A 125 -23.66 21.02 17.21
C ASP A 125 -22.86 19.81 17.76
N VAL A 126 -21.54 19.80 17.56
CA VAL A 126 -20.63 18.68 17.87
C VAL A 126 -19.32 19.16 18.48
#